data_AF-A0AAE4M510-F1
#
_entry.id   AF-A0AAE4M510-F1
#
_cell.length_a   1.000
_cell.length_b   1.000
_cell.length_c   1.000
_cell.angle_alpha   90.00
_cell.angle_beta   90.00
_cell.angle_gamma   90.00
#
_symmetry.space_group_name_H-M   'P 1'
#
loop_
_entity.id
_entity.type
_entity.pdbx_description
1 polymer ?
#
loop_
_entity_poly.entity_id
_entity_poly.type
_entity_poly.pdbx_seq_one_letter_code
_entity_poly.pdbx_strand_id
1 'polypeptide(L)'
;MIVDSSNLTLQPQPLRQSESRHYERSDEDKMNVLMERNAKQAEASHASPKETLEKTEAKLAGIKAWYESLKGADVVSKQSVLSSLNEAFSDPQVKREAMWYAFHEAKSAKGTEHPQADLLKVLKQELLGDFSGQLIAEPPVDKAALKEMLAQHFPLGAQKEQALWHSWAELKSLPDMASTLDIVRDELSFMIQKNAMVKNIVTHSHKLDLS
;
A
#
# COMPACT_ATOMS: atom_id res chain seq x y z
N MET A 1 24.70 70.50 -31.31
CA MET A 1 25.65 69.68 -32.08
C MET A 1 24.84 68.99 -33.16
N ILE A 2 25.09 69.34 -34.42
CA ILE A 2 24.33 68.87 -35.58
C ILE A 2 24.85 67.49 -36.00
N VAL A 3 23.91 66.61 -36.28
CA VAL A 3 24.04 65.22 -36.78
C VAL A 3 24.38 65.24 -38.26
N ASP A 4 25.27 64.35 -38.71
CA ASP A 4 25.25 63.92 -40.11
C ASP A 4 25.88 62.52 -40.34
N SER A 5 25.07 61.68 -41.01
CA SER A 5 25.39 60.70 -42.05
C SER A 5 26.48 59.63 -41.89
N SER A 6 26.07 58.35 -41.94
CA SER A 6 26.15 57.50 -43.17
C SER A 6 26.03 55.98 -42.88
N ASN A 7 24.90 55.41 -43.32
CA ASN A 7 24.73 54.20 -44.14
C ASN A 7 25.72 53.00 -44.02
N LEU A 8 25.22 51.80 -43.68
CA LEU A 8 25.67 50.51 -44.27
C LEU A 8 24.67 49.35 -44.04
N THR A 9 23.89 49.08 -45.08
CA THR A 9 23.59 47.77 -45.70
C THR A 9 22.91 46.65 -44.89
N LEU A 10 21.62 46.42 -45.21
CA LEU A 10 20.85 45.21 -44.91
C LEU A 10 21.36 44.00 -45.72
N GLN A 11 21.74 42.92 -45.04
CA GLN A 11 21.96 41.60 -45.64
C GLN A 11 20.91 40.63 -45.06
N PRO A 12 20.06 39.96 -45.88
CA PRO A 12 19.12 38.98 -45.38
C PRO A 12 19.80 37.62 -45.16
N GLN A 13 19.77 37.11 -43.92
CA GLN A 13 20.12 35.72 -43.59
C GLN A 13 18.98 34.77 -44.02
N PRO A 14 19.29 33.59 -44.61
CA PRO A 14 18.28 32.61 -44.96
C PRO A 14 17.73 31.88 -43.73
N LEU A 15 16.41 31.68 -43.74
CA LEU A 15 15.58 31.10 -42.69
C LEU A 15 15.90 29.63 -42.37
N ARG A 16 15.90 29.35 -41.07
CA ARG A 16 15.80 28.06 -40.35
C ARG A 16 14.89 27.03 -41.04
N GLN A 17 15.44 26.16 -41.89
CA GLN A 17 14.74 24.96 -42.39
C GLN A 17 15.27 23.64 -41.80
N SER A 18 16.44 23.66 -41.17
CA SER A 18 17.11 22.46 -40.63
C SER A 18 16.62 22.04 -39.24
N GLU A 19 16.17 22.99 -38.41
CA GLU A 19 15.70 22.69 -37.05
C GLU A 19 14.33 21.99 -37.04
N SER A 20 13.41 22.36 -37.94
CA SER A 20 12.06 21.76 -37.99
C SER A 20 12.07 20.26 -38.29
N ARG A 21 12.94 19.82 -39.22
CA ARG A 21 13.08 18.40 -39.59
C ARG A 21 13.67 17.55 -38.46
N HIS A 22 14.48 18.15 -37.59
CA HIS A 22 15.06 17.45 -36.44
C HIS A 22 14.04 17.22 -35.33
N TYR A 23 13.08 18.13 -35.16
CA TYR A 23 11.99 17.96 -34.19
C TYR A 23 10.99 16.89 -34.64
N GLU A 24 10.56 16.89 -35.91
CA GLU A 24 9.62 15.88 -36.44
C GLU A 24 10.17 14.46 -36.28
N ARG A 25 11.43 14.23 -36.66
CA ARG A 25 12.07 12.91 -36.57
C ARG A 25 12.21 12.43 -35.12
N SER A 26 12.47 13.36 -34.18
CA SER A 26 12.59 13.02 -32.77
C SER A 26 11.24 12.66 -32.13
N ASP A 27 10.13 13.21 -32.62
CA ASP A 27 8.80 12.89 -32.13
C ASP A 27 8.23 11.61 -32.76
N GLU A 28 8.53 11.34 -34.02
CA GLU A 28 8.23 10.06 -34.68
C GLU A 28 8.89 8.88 -33.94
N ASP A 29 10.16 9.01 -33.57
CA ASP A 29 10.88 7.98 -32.82
C ASP A 29 10.28 7.77 -31.42
N LYS A 30 9.88 8.85 -30.72
CA LYS A 30 9.21 8.74 -29.41
C LYS A 30 7.84 8.08 -29.52
N MET A 31 7.06 8.42 -30.55
CA MET A 31 5.75 7.84 -30.80
C MET A 31 5.86 6.35 -31.15
N ASN A 32 6.85 5.94 -31.95
CA ASN A 32 7.10 4.53 -32.21
C ASN A 32 7.49 3.77 -30.94
N VAL A 33 8.35 4.33 -30.10
CA VAL A 33 8.72 3.71 -28.81
C VAL A 33 7.51 3.57 -27.87
N LEU A 34 6.62 4.57 -27.83
CA LEU A 34 5.39 4.50 -27.04
C LEU A 34 4.41 3.44 -27.56
N MET A 35 4.27 3.34 -28.88
CA MET A 35 3.40 2.35 -29.52
C MET A 35 3.92 0.92 -29.34
N GLU A 36 5.23 0.69 -29.50
CA GLU A 36 5.85 -0.62 -29.24
C GLU A 36 5.74 -1.01 -27.76
N ARG A 37 5.89 -0.05 -26.84
CA ARG A 37 5.72 -0.29 -25.41
C ARG A 37 4.28 -0.68 -25.07
N ASN A 38 3.29 -0.01 -25.65
CA ASN A 38 1.89 -0.35 -25.49
C ASN A 38 1.54 -1.72 -26.10
N ALA A 39 2.09 -2.05 -27.28
CA ALA A 39 1.90 -3.36 -27.91
C ALA A 39 2.48 -4.49 -27.06
N LYS A 40 3.70 -4.32 -26.53
CA LYS A 40 4.33 -5.28 -25.60
C LYS A 40 3.58 -5.39 -24.27
N GLN A 41 2.98 -4.29 -23.79
CA GLN A 41 2.16 -4.29 -22.58
C GLN A 41 0.80 -4.97 -22.80
N ALA A 42 0.23 -4.88 -24.00
CA ALA A 42 -0.97 -5.61 -24.39
C ALA A 42 -0.74 -7.13 -24.50
N GLU A 43 0.40 -7.57 -25.03
CA GLU A 43 0.77 -8.99 -25.12
C GLU A 43 1.09 -9.63 -23.75
N ALA A 44 1.62 -8.85 -22.79
CA ALA A 44 1.87 -9.33 -21.43
C ALA A 44 0.58 -9.44 -20.56
N SER A 45 -0.55 -8.92 -21.03
CA SER A 45 -1.80 -8.78 -20.27
C SER A 45 -2.91 -9.71 -20.79
N HIS A 46 -2.64 -11.01 -20.97
CA HIS A 46 -3.63 -11.99 -21.43
C HIS A 46 -4.63 -12.47 -20.36
N ALA A 47 -4.92 -11.67 -19.33
CA ALA A 47 -6.04 -11.90 -18.42
C ALA A 47 -7.08 -10.81 -18.65
N SER A 48 -8.28 -11.19 -19.10
CA SER A 48 -9.37 -10.22 -19.26
C SER A 48 -9.66 -9.56 -17.90
N PRO A 49 -9.80 -8.22 -17.83
CA PRO A 49 -10.15 -7.53 -16.59
C PRO A 49 -11.41 -8.09 -15.92
N LYS A 50 -12.34 -8.66 -16.71
CA LYS A 50 -13.56 -9.32 -16.21
C LYS A 50 -13.29 -10.62 -15.45
N GLU A 51 -12.42 -11.49 -15.97
CA GLU A 51 -12.08 -12.75 -15.30
C GLU A 51 -11.31 -12.52 -13.99
N THR A 52 -10.51 -11.45 -13.94
CA THR A 52 -9.82 -11.04 -12.71
C THR A 52 -10.80 -10.53 -11.66
N LEU A 53 -11.80 -9.75 -12.09
CA LEU A 53 -12.86 -9.24 -11.23
C LEU A 53 -13.71 -10.38 -10.62
N GLU A 54 -14.20 -11.29 -11.45
CA GLU A 54 -15.04 -12.42 -11.01
C GLU A 54 -14.32 -13.32 -9.99
N LYS A 55 -13.02 -13.59 -10.22
CA LYS A 55 -12.19 -14.34 -9.27
C LYS A 55 -12.01 -13.60 -7.95
N THR A 56 -11.83 -12.28 -7.98
CA THR A 56 -11.69 -11.47 -6.75
C THR A 56 -13.00 -11.40 -5.96
N GLU A 57 -14.14 -11.33 -6.64
CA GLU A 57 -15.46 -11.34 -6.02
C GLU A 57 -15.79 -12.69 -5.38
N ALA A 58 -15.53 -13.80 -6.09
CA ALA A 58 -15.73 -15.14 -5.55
C ALA A 58 -14.85 -15.40 -4.31
N LYS A 59 -13.58 -14.94 -4.35
CA LYS A 59 -12.67 -15.00 -3.21
C LYS A 59 -13.21 -14.19 -2.02
N LEU A 60 -13.67 -12.97 -2.25
CA LEU A 60 -14.21 -12.11 -1.20
C LEU A 60 -15.51 -12.68 -0.60
N ALA A 61 -16.36 -13.29 -1.42
CA ALA A 61 -17.54 -14.01 -0.96
C ALA A 61 -17.18 -15.19 -0.05
N GLY A 62 -16.16 -15.96 -0.40
CA GLY A 62 -15.64 -17.05 0.45
C GLY A 62 -15.11 -16.56 1.80
N ILE A 63 -14.34 -15.46 1.79
CA ILE A 63 -13.84 -14.81 3.01
C ILE A 63 -14.97 -14.35 3.92
N LYS A 64 -16.00 -13.72 3.34
CA LYS A 64 -17.16 -13.23 4.08
C LYS A 64 -17.99 -14.37 4.68
N ALA A 65 -18.24 -15.43 3.91
CA ALA A 65 -18.96 -16.60 4.39
C ALA A 65 -18.25 -17.29 5.55
N TRP A 66 -16.92 -17.41 5.46
CA TRP A 66 -16.09 -17.92 6.55
C TRP A 66 -16.19 -17.04 7.82
N TYR A 67 -16.12 -15.71 7.68
CA TYR A 67 -16.25 -14.81 8.83
C TYR A 67 -17.62 -14.90 9.51
N GLU A 68 -18.72 -14.99 8.76
CA GLU A 68 -20.06 -15.15 9.35
C GLU A 68 -20.19 -16.48 10.11
N SER A 69 -19.58 -17.56 9.60
CA SER A 69 -19.50 -18.83 10.31
C SER A 69 -18.71 -18.72 11.62
N LEU A 70 -17.66 -17.89 11.64
CA LEU A 70 -16.83 -17.68 12.81
C LEU A 70 -17.52 -16.80 13.86
N LYS A 71 -18.27 -15.79 13.41
CA LYS A 71 -19.04 -14.87 14.27
C LYS A 71 -20.17 -15.56 15.02
N GLY A 72 -20.78 -16.59 14.42
CA GLY A 72 -21.83 -17.39 15.07
C GLY A 72 -21.32 -18.43 16.08
N ALA A 73 -20.00 -18.57 16.27
CA ALA A 73 -19.42 -19.54 17.17
C ALA A 73 -19.42 -19.03 18.63
N ASP A 74 -19.96 -19.84 19.55
CA ASP A 74 -20.12 -19.51 20.98
C ASP A 74 -18.78 -19.44 21.74
N VAL A 75 -17.74 -20.13 21.24
CA VAL A 75 -16.39 -20.12 21.83
C VAL A 75 -15.35 -19.85 20.75
N VAL A 76 -14.67 -18.71 20.88
CA VAL A 76 -13.59 -18.32 19.97
C VAL A 76 -12.25 -18.55 20.65
N SER A 77 -11.53 -19.59 20.22
CA SER A 77 -10.15 -19.85 20.61
C SER A 77 -9.21 -19.69 19.43
N LYS A 78 -7.92 -19.38 19.70
CA LYS A 78 -6.85 -19.33 18.69
C LYS A 78 -6.84 -20.57 17.80
N GLN A 79 -6.93 -21.74 18.41
CA GLN A 79 -6.88 -23.01 17.70
C GLN A 79 -8.11 -23.26 16.83
N SER A 80 -9.29 -22.84 17.29
CA SER A 80 -10.54 -22.91 16.51
C SER A 80 -10.46 -22.02 15.26
N VAL A 81 -10.01 -20.76 15.42
CA VAL A 81 -9.85 -19.80 14.31
C VAL A 81 -8.86 -20.32 13.27
N LEU A 82 -7.68 -20.81 13.70
CA LEU A 82 -6.65 -21.32 12.79
C LEU A 82 -7.07 -22.61 12.08
N SER A 83 -7.78 -23.51 12.76
CA SER A 83 -8.27 -24.75 12.15
C SER A 83 -9.32 -24.45 11.09
N SER A 84 -10.31 -23.62 11.42
CA SER A 84 -11.33 -23.16 10.48
C SER A 84 -10.74 -22.44 9.27
N LEU A 85 -9.72 -21.60 9.48
CA LEU A 85 -9.02 -20.90 8.41
C LEU A 85 -8.26 -21.85 7.47
N ASN A 86 -7.62 -22.89 8.04
CA ASN A 86 -6.88 -23.90 7.27
C ASN A 86 -7.80 -24.85 6.49
N GLU A 87 -9.01 -25.10 6.99
CA GLU A 87 -10.05 -25.85 6.29
C GLU A 87 -10.67 -25.02 5.16
N ALA A 88 -10.93 -23.73 5.39
CA ALA A 88 -11.61 -22.87 4.44
C ALA A 88 -10.73 -22.43 3.25
N PHE A 89 -9.41 -22.27 3.47
CA PHE A 89 -8.50 -21.76 2.44
C PHE A 89 -7.21 -22.58 2.41
N SER A 90 -6.70 -22.88 1.21
CA SER A 90 -5.40 -23.54 1.04
C SER A 90 -4.27 -22.53 0.82
N ASP A 91 -4.55 -21.42 0.14
CA ASP A 91 -3.57 -20.39 -0.21
C ASP A 91 -3.19 -19.51 1.00
N PRO A 92 -1.89 -19.44 1.39
CA PRO A 92 -1.41 -18.59 2.48
C PRO A 92 -1.77 -17.12 2.35
N GLN A 93 -1.81 -16.58 1.13
CA GLN A 93 -2.17 -15.19 0.90
C GLN A 93 -3.66 -14.96 1.21
N VAL A 94 -4.53 -15.87 0.74
CA VAL A 94 -5.98 -15.81 1.02
C VAL A 94 -6.25 -15.96 2.51
N LYS A 95 -5.52 -16.85 3.21
CA LYS A 95 -5.58 -16.98 4.67
C LYS A 95 -5.27 -15.66 5.37
N ARG A 96 -4.19 -14.99 4.97
CA ARG A 96 -3.79 -13.70 5.56
C ARG A 96 -4.82 -12.62 5.28
N GLU A 97 -5.36 -12.55 4.06
CA GLU A 97 -6.42 -11.61 3.70
C GLU A 97 -7.72 -11.87 4.47
N ALA A 98 -8.10 -13.14 4.66
CA ALA A 98 -9.26 -13.52 5.44
C ALA A 98 -9.12 -13.12 6.91
N MET A 99 -7.95 -13.35 7.52
CA MET A 99 -7.67 -12.89 8.89
C MET A 99 -7.75 -11.38 9.00
N TRP A 100 -7.18 -10.64 8.04
CA TRP A 100 -7.31 -9.19 8.00
C TRP A 100 -8.76 -8.75 7.86
N TYR A 101 -9.55 -9.38 6.98
CA TYR A 101 -10.97 -9.07 6.83
C TYR A 101 -11.72 -9.25 8.16
N ALA A 102 -11.59 -10.42 8.80
CA ALA A 102 -12.20 -10.70 10.09
C ALA A 102 -11.78 -9.71 11.17
N PHE A 103 -10.50 -9.30 11.19
CA PHE A 103 -10.00 -8.29 12.13
C PHE A 103 -10.67 -6.93 11.93
N HIS A 104 -10.82 -6.48 10.68
CA HIS A 104 -11.46 -5.18 10.39
C HIS A 104 -12.96 -5.20 10.70
N GLU A 105 -13.66 -6.28 10.34
CA GLU A 105 -15.08 -6.46 10.66
C GLU A 105 -15.33 -6.52 12.17
N ALA A 106 -14.55 -7.33 12.91
CA ALA A 106 -14.65 -7.42 14.36
C ALA A 106 -14.32 -6.08 15.04
N LYS A 107 -13.38 -5.30 14.49
CA LYS A 107 -13.06 -3.94 14.97
C LYS A 107 -14.18 -2.93 14.66
N SER A 108 -14.86 -3.08 13.53
CA SER A 108 -15.96 -2.20 13.09
C SER A 108 -17.25 -2.46 13.88
N ALA A 109 -17.48 -3.70 14.30
CA ALA A 109 -18.62 -4.11 15.13
C ALA A 109 -18.56 -3.62 16.59
N LYS A 110 -17.75 -2.59 16.89
CA LYS A 110 -17.60 -1.98 18.21
C LYS A 110 -18.96 -1.55 18.77
N GLY A 111 -19.51 -2.37 19.68
CA GLY A 111 -20.78 -2.13 20.37
C GLY A 111 -21.58 -3.40 20.67
N THR A 112 -21.31 -4.51 19.99
CA THR A 112 -22.05 -5.77 20.18
C THR A 112 -21.19 -6.85 20.83
N GLU A 113 -21.54 -7.18 22.06
CA GLU A 113 -21.36 -8.48 22.73
C GLU A 113 -19.91 -8.98 22.98
N HIS A 114 -19.66 -9.45 24.21
CA HIS A 114 -18.38 -9.91 24.73
C HIS A 114 -17.60 -10.91 23.83
N PRO A 115 -18.20 -11.88 23.12
CA PRO A 115 -17.45 -12.82 22.28
C PRO A 115 -16.64 -12.19 21.14
N GLN A 116 -17.03 -11.01 20.64
CA GLN A 116 -16.26 -10.32 19.60
C GLN A 116 -14.96 -9.69 20.14
N ALA A 117 -14.90 -9.38 21.43
CA ALA A 117 -13.69 -8.84 22.05
C ALA A 117 -12.58 -9.89 22.14
N ASP A 118 -12.94 -11.13 22.46
CA ASP A 118 -12.00 -12.26 22.52
C ASP A 118 -11.50 -12.65 21.12
N LEU A 119 -12.41 -12.69 20.14
CA LEU A 119 -12.04 -12.89 18.73
C LEU A 119 -11.06 -11.82 18.25
N LEU A 120 -11.35 -10.55 18.54
CA LEU A 120 -10.48 -9.44 18.15
C LEU A 120 -9.09 -9.56 18.79
N LYS A 121 -9.02 -9.97 20.06
CA LYS A 121 -7.74 -10.18 20.76
C LYS A 121 -6.93 -11.30 20.13
N VAL A 122 -7.57 -12.44 19.83
CA VAL A 122 -6.93 -13.58 19.16
C VAL A 122 -6.42 -13.17 17.79
N LEU A 123 -7.27 -12.56 16.94
CA LEU A 123 -6.89 -12.13 15.60
C LEU A 123 -5.76 -11.11 15.62
N LYS A 124 -5.77 -10.17 16.57
CA LYS A 124 -4.71 -9.18 16.74
C LYS A 124 -3.38 -9.85 17.08
N GLN A 125 -3.39 -10.82 18.00
CA GLN A 125 -2.19 -11.55 18.39
C GLN A 125 -1.62 -12.37 17.22
N GLU A 126 -2.46 -13.08 16.48
CA GLU A 126 -1.99 -13.86 15.32
C GLU A 126 -1.47 -12.98 14.18
N LEU A 127 -2.09 -11.84 13.91
CA LEU A 127 -1.70 -10.98 12.80
C LEU A 127 -0.44 -10.14 13.10
N LEU A 128 -0.27 -9.73 14.35
CA LEU A 128 0.70 -8.68 14.73
C LEU A 128 1.73 -9.15 15.76
N GLY A 129 1.44 -10.22 16.50
CA GLY A 129 2.29 -10.72 17.59
C GLY A 129 3.60 -11.33 17.10
N ASP A 130 3.59 -12.03 15.96
CA ASP A 130 4.81 -12.61 15.38
C ASP A 130 5.82 -11.51 15.03
N PHE A 131 5.33 -10.39 14.49
CA PHE A 131 6.19 -9.27 14.12
C PHE A 131 6.76 -8.55 15.34
N SER A 132 5.97 -8.35 16.40
CA SER A 132 6.49 -7.74 17.62
C SER A 132 7.48 -8.66 18.34
N GLY A 133 7.24 -9.97 18.34
CA GLY A 133 8.20 -10.97 18.80
C GLY A 133 9.51 -10.94 18.02
N GLN A 134 9.45 -10.80 16.69
CA GLN A 134 10.64 -10.65 15.85
C GLN A 134 11.41 -9.36 16.16
N LEU A 135 10.74 -8.22 16.38
CA LEU A 135 11.40 -6.97 16.76
C LEU A 135 12.12 -7.07 18.12
N ILE A 136 11.62 -7.88 19.04
CA ILE A 136 12.25 -8.13 20.34
C ILE A 136 13.45 -9.07 20.18
N ALA A 137 13.32 -10.12 19.38
CA ALA A 137 14.38 -11.10 19.15
C ALA A 137 15.54 -10.54 18.30
N GLU A 138 15.21 -9.77 17.27
CA GLU A 138 16.14 -9.18 16.31
C GLU A 138 15.85 -7.69 16.17
N PRO A 139 16.34 -6.86 17.12
CA PRO A 139 16.12 -5.42 17.07
C PRO A 139 16.72 -4.81 15.79
N PRO A 140 15.96 -3.99 15.04
CA PRO A 140 16.47 -3.34 13.85
C PRO A 140 17.58 -2.35 14.20
N VAL A 141 18.68 -2.41 13.45
CA VAL A 141 19.85 -1.53 13.63
C VAL A 141 19.51 -0.10 13.20
N ASP A 142 18.65 0.07 12.20
CA ASP A 142 18.25 1.37 11.68
C ASP A 142 16.80 1.37 11.13
N LYS A 143 16.37 2.55 10.68
CA LYS A 143 15.04 2.75 10.09
C LYS A 143 14.87 2.01 8.76
N ALA A 144 15.95 1.76 8.01
CA ALA A 144 15.88 1.05 6.74
C ALA A 144 15.57 -0.44 6.96
N ALA A 145 16.24 -1.07 7.92
CA ALA A 145 15.99 -2.44 8.35
C ALA A 145 14.54 -2.62 8.82
N LEU A 146 14.02 -1.70 9.65
CA LEU A 146 12.62 -1.76 10.09
C LEU A 146 11.64 -1.71 8.90
N LYS A 147 11.90 -0.85 7.90
CA LYS A 147 11.05 -0.74 6.71
C LYS A 147 11.07 -2.01 5.86
N GLU A 148 12.23 -2.65 5.76
CA GLU A 148 12.37 -3.92 5.05
C GLU A 148 11.58 -5.03 5.74
N MET A 149 11.74 -5.18 7.05
CA MET A 149 10.96 -6.14 7.84
C MET A 149 9.44 -5.89 7.67
N LEU A 150 9.00 -4.62 7.76
CA LEU A 150 7.60 -4.28 7.53
C LEU A 150 7.11 -4.63 6.12
N ALA A 151 7.96 -4.49 5.10
CA ALA A 151 7.60 -4.81 3.71
C ALA A 151 7.46 -6.32 3.48
N GLN A 152 8.25 -7.14 4.17
CA GLN A 152 8.17 -8.60 4.11
C GLN A 152 6.88 -9.13 4.75
N HIS A 153 6.43 -8.50 5.84
CA HIS A 153 5.25 -8.96 6.59
C HIS A 153 3.93 -8.32 6.14
N PHE A 154 3.96 -7.05 5.74
CA PHE A 154 2.74 -6.26 5.53
C PHE A 154 2.77 -5.55 4.16
N PRO A 155 1.98 -6.01 3.18
CA PRO A 155 1.92 -5.35 1.88
C PRO A 155 1.25 -3.96 1.93
N LEU A 156 0.30 -3.74 2.84
CA LEU A 156 -0.50 -2.50 2.88
C LEU A 156 0.01 -1.49 3.91
N GLY A 157 -0.06 -0.20 3.57
CA GLY A 157 0.32 0.90 4.48
C GLY A 157 -0.47 0.91 5.79
N ALA A 158 -1.78 0.61 5.73
CA ALA A 158 -2.62 0.52 6.91
C ALA A 158 -2.19 -0.65 7.84
N GLN A 159 -1.80 -1.79 7.26
CA GLN A 159 -1.31 -2.94 8.02
C GLN A 159 0.02 -2.62 8.71
N LYS A 160 0.95 -1.96 8.00
CA LYS A 160 2.22 -1.48 8.57
C LYS A 160 1.99 -0.56 9.77
N GLU A 161 1.05 0.38 9.65
CA GLU A 161 0.70 1.27 10.76
C GLU A 161 0.11 0.50 11.95
N GLN A 162 -0.80 -0.46 11.73
CA GLN A 162 -1.34 -1.29 12.81
C GLN A 162 -0.25 -2.12 13.50
N ALA A 163 0.68 -2.70 12.74
CA ALA A 163 1.79 -3.48 13.28
C ALA A 163 2.75 -2.63 14.12
N LEU A 164 3.05 -1.41 13.67
CA LEU A 164 3.86 -0.45 14.41
C LEU A 164 3.16 0.02 15.69
N TRP A 165 1.85 0.29 15.64
CA TRP A 165 1.05 0.59 16.83
C TRP A 165 1.08 -0.55 17.85
N HIS A 166 0.93 -1.79 17.37
CA HIS A 166 0.99 -2.97 18.21
C HIS A 166 2.35 -3.13 18.89
N SER A 167 3.40 -3.09 18.08
CA SER A 167 4.78 -3.28 18.53
C SER A 167 5.19 -2.17 19.50
N TRP A 168 4.83 -0.92 19.24
CA TRP A 168 5.08 0.19 20.16
C TRP A 168 4.39 -0.03 21.52
N ALA A 169 3.16 -0.56 21.52
CA ALA A 169 2.42 -0.83 22.75
C ALA A 169 3.04 -1.96 23.60
N GLU A 170 3.68 -2.94 22.97
CA GLU A 170 4.42 -4.01 23.65
C GLU A 170 5.82 -3.55 24.10
N LEU A 171 6.58 -2.95 23.19
CA LEU A 171 7.96 -2.51 23.43
C LEU A 171 8.07 -1.44 24.52
N LYS A 172 7.08 -0.54 24.66
CA LYS A 172 7.09 0.50 25.71
C LYS A 172 7.09 -0.06 27.14
N SER A 173 6.72 -1.34 27.31
CA SER A 173 6.74 -2.01 28.60
C SER A 173 8.11 -2.61 28.95
N LEU A 174 9.04 -2.65 27.99
CA LEU A 174 10.36 -3.23 28.11
C LEU A 174 11.42 -2.12 28.21
N PRO A 175 12.12 -1.96 29.35
CA PRO A 175 13.09 -0.87 29.55
C PRO A 175 14.34 -1.01 28.65
N ASP A 176 14.71 -2.23 28.27
CA ASP A 176 15.91 -2.52 27.50
C ASP A 176 15.79 -2.20 25.99
N MET A 177 14.58 -1.84 25.54
CA MET A 177 14.27 -1.62 24.11
C MET A 177 14.14 -0.13 23.73
N ALA A 178 14.68 0.79 24.52
CA ALA A 178 14.53 2.23 24.30
C ALA A 178 14.97 2.68 22.89
N SER A 179 16.12 2.20 22.41
CA SER A 179 16.62 2.54 21.08
C SER A 179 15.70 2.04 19.95
N THR A 180 15.18 0.82 20.06
CA THR A 180 14.23 0.24 19.11
C THR A 180 12.88 0.95 19.16
N LEU A 181 12.43 1.33 20.37
CA LEU A 181 11.19 2.05 20.58
C LEU A 181 11.21 3.41 19.86
N ASP A 182 12.34 4.12 19.87
CA ASP A 182 12.49 5.39 19.16
C ASP A 182 12.39 5.20 17.64
N ILE A 183 13.07 4.19 17.08
CA ILE A 183 12.98 3.86 15.65
C ILE A 183 11.54 3.51 15.25
N VAL A 184 10.86 2.68 16.06
CA VAL A 184 9.45 2.30 15.84
C VAL A 184 8.53 3.51 15.93
N ARG A 185 8.75 4.41 16.90
CA ARG A 185 7.97 5.64 17.08
C ARG A 185 8.12 6.59 15.90
N ASP A 186 9.33 6.75 15.39
CA ASP A 186 9.62 7.61 14.24
C ASP A 186 8.99 7.09 12.95
N GLU A 187 9.09 5.78 12.71
CA GLU A 187 8.44 5.16 11.55
C GLU A 187 6.91 5.15 11.68
N LEU A 188 6.37 4.94 12.89
CA LEU A 188 4.94 5.04 13.15
C LEU A 188 4.41 6.45 12.82
N SER A 189 5.10 7.48 13.29
CA SER A 189 4.75 8.88 13.01
C SER A 189 4.74 9.16 11.50
N PHE A 190 5.74 8.65 10.78
CA PHE A 190 5.80 8.75 9.32
C PHE A 190 4.65 7.98 8.63
N MET A 191 4.32 6.76 9.07
CA MET A 191 3.22 5.97 8.51
C MET A 191 1.86 6.61 8.72
N ILE A 192 1.59 7.17 9.90
CA ILE A 192 0.33 7.88 10.18
C ILE A 192 0.15 9.04 9.19
N GLN A 193 1.20 9.86 8.99
CA GLN A 193 1.15 10.98 8.05
C GLN A 193 0.93 10.51 6.60
N LYS A 194 1.68 9.49 6.17
CA LYS A 194 1.55 8.94 4.82
C LYS A 194 0.15 8.37 4.57
N ASN A 195 -0.38 7.60 5.51
CA ASN A 195 -1.70 6.99 5.37
C ASN A 195 -2.81 8.04 5.42
N ALA A 196 -2.67 9.08 6.25
CA ALA A 196 -3.58 10.21 6.26
C ALA A 196 -3.58 10.96 4.92
N MET A 197 -2.40 11.21 4.34
CA MET A 197 -2.27 11.83 3.02
C MET A 197 -2.95 11.00 1.93
N VAL A 198 -2.69 9.69 1.88
CA VAL A 198 -3.34 8.77 0.92
C VAL A 198 -4.86 8.77 1.10
N LYS A 199 -5.35 8.69 2.34
CA LYS A 199 -6.78 8.75 2.63
C LYS A 199 -7.40 10.06 2.14
N ASN A 200 -6.73 11.19 2.39
CA ASN A 200 -7.21 12.50 1.95
C ASN A 200 -7.26 12.60 0.42
N ILE A 201 -6.22 12.13 -0.28
CA ILE A 201 -6.21 12.09 -1.75
C ILE A 201 -7.36 11.24 -2.28
N VAL A 202 -7.55 10.03 -1.76
CA VAL A 202 -8.64 9.14 -2.20
C VAL A 202 -10.01 9.76 -1.92
N THR A 203 -10.20 10.37 -0.74
CA THR A 203 -11.49 10.91 -0.30
C THR A 203 -11.81 12.27 -0.92
N HIS A 204 -10.81 13.08 -1.27
CA HIS A 204 -10.99 14.46 -1.73
C HIS A 204 -10.40 14.72 -3.12
N SER A 205 -9.98 13.71 -3.88
CA SER A 205 -9.49 13.88 -5.26
C SER A 205 -10.48 14.58 -6.19
N HIS A 206 -11.78 14.43 -5.94
CA HIS A 206 -12.86 15.09 -6.68
C HIS A 206 -13.14 16.53 -6.20
N LYS A 207 -12.45 17.02 -5.16
CA LYS A 207 -12.50 18.39 -4.66
C LYS A 207 -11.21 19.17 -4.98
N LEU A 208 -10.50 18.81 -6.05
CA LEU A 208 -9.59 19.75 -6.69
C LEU A 208 -10.47 20.87 -7.27
N ASP A 209 -10.86 21.82 -6.43
CA ASP A 209 -11.46 23.09 -6.83
C ASP A 209 -10.43 23.80 -7.71
N LEU A 210 -10.52 23.58 -9.02
CA LEU A 210 -10.00 24.47 -10.04
C LEU A 210 -10.94 25.67 -10.09
N SER A 211 -10.82 26.57 -9.12
CA SER A 211 -11.44 27.89 -9.16
C SER A 211 -10.39 28.98 -9.38
#